data_AF-A0AAU1FYI0-F1
#
_entry.id   AF-A0AAU1FYI0-F1
#
_cell.length_a   1.000
_cell.length_b   1.000
_cell.length_c   1.000
_cell.angle_alpha   90.00
_cell.angle_beta   90.00
_cell.angle_gamma   90.00
#
_symmetry.space_group_name_H-M   'P 1'
#
loop_
_entity.id
_entity.type
_entity.pdbx_description
1 polymer ?
#
loop_
_entity_poly.entity_id
_entity_poly.type
_entity_poly.pdbx_seq_one_letter_code
_entity_poly.pdbx_strand_id
1 'polypeptide(L)'
;MDEPESASAVYAAALRTALARFTTAGGTQKKIAQALNLAPATLSRYLSGERVAPREFLRDLRDYLDQQDMPWTPEAYESLGALCGQAHTASGSPTVQLAQLREELTRLRHEQQQAQQVDEARLAELEQQAEQLAQRLQEALDRAHTAEGTRDLLLARVEQQDDSLRHAQDFIHQVEAELAQQREQARQLQQAVAVLREQNRRLVEEQQDVPGASTQDTSFEATLAARRRRIAQEQKRHDGAGSSPRPEESETGRRRPPRPKPTGVSTPAAAQPAYTPFRDTLTVLVLMAVICLVGLSYSAGLQAPQGPGNWKLVLAAVIALTVTVLCWGVSFALADKYMTNNWTSDWPAGVIVCAGPLLLAAGIGTPFLLGTDVLGHWLADAVGLL
;
A
#
# COMPACT_ATOMS: atom_id res chain seq x y z
N MET A 1 72.76 31.59 -5.65
CA MET A 1 71.77 30.53 -5.41
C MET A 1 70.87 31.06 -4.33
N ASP A 2 69.66 31.44 -4.69
CA ASP A 2 68.68 31.91 -3.71
C ASP A 2 68.27 30.69 -2.89
N GLU A 3 68.51 30.74 -1.57
CA GLU A 3 68.01 29.70 -0.67
C GLU A 3 66.48 29.66 -0.78
N PRO A 4 65.86 28.48 -0.86
CA PRO A 4 64.41 28.37 -0.91
C PRO A 4 63.82 29.08 0.31
N GLU A 5 62.99 30.09 0.08
CA GLU A 5 62.31 30.81 1.17
C GLU A 5 61.61 29.79 2.07
N SER A 6 61.96 29.83 3.36
CA SER A 6 61.35 28.91 4.33
C SER A 6 59.82 29.05 4.32
N ALA A 7 59.09 27.93 4.41
CA ALA A 7 57.62 27.95 4.40
C ALA A 7 57.02 28.86 5.49
N SER A 8 57.72 29.02 6.62
CA SER A 8 57.33 29.95 7.68
C SER A 8 57.48 31.43 7.28
N ALA A 9 58.46 31.78 6.46
CA ALA A 9 58.62 33.14 5.92
C ALA A 9 57.51 33.49 4.94
N VAL A 10 57.13 32.56 4.06
CA VAL A 10 56.00 32.74 3.11
C VAL A 10 54.69 32.95 3.87
N TYR A 11 54.43 32.12 4.89
CA TYR A 11 53.27 32.29 5.77
C TYR A 11 53.27 33.65 6.47
N ALA A 12 54.40 34.07 7.04
CA ALA A 12 54.51 35.33 7.76
C ALA A 12 54.33 36.55 6.85
N ALA A 13 54.78 36.48 5.60
CA ALA A 13 54.54 37.50 4.59
C ALA A 13 53.04 37.62 4.26
N ALA A 14 52.36 36.48 4.02
CA ALA A 14 50.92 36.46 3.80
C ALA A 14 50.14 37.03 4.99
N LEU A 15 50.54 36.68 6.22
CA LEU A 15 49.91 37.16 7.45
C LEU A 15 50.08 38.69 7.60
N ARG A 16 51.26 39.23 7.28
CA ARG A 16 51.49 40.68 7.24
C ARG A 16 50.62 41.37 6.21
N THR A 17 50.46 40.79 5.02
CA THR A 17 49.57 41.32 3.96
C THR A 17 48.12 41.36 4.43
N ALA A 18 47.64 40.29 5.06
CA ALA A 18 46.27 40.23 5.59
C ALA A 18 46.01 41.26 6.70
N LEU A 19 47.03 41.59 7.50
CA LEU A 19 46.96 42.61 8.55
C LEU A 19 47.22 44.03 8.05
N ALA A 20 47.70 44.22 6.82
CA ALA A 20 48.06 45.53 6.29
C ALA A 20 46.86 46.48 6.28
N ARG A 21 45.66 45.98 6.00
CA ARG A 21 44.42 46.78 6.03
C ARG A 21 44.07 47.28 7.43
N PHE A 22 44.30 46.45 8.45
CA PHE A 22 44.06 46.84 9.84
C PHE A 22 45.08 47.89 10.32
N THR A 23 46.35 47.74 9.93
CA THR A 23 47.40 48.69 10.31
C THR A 23 47.26 50.02 9.60
N THR A 24 46.83 50.05 8.33
CA THR A 24 46.54 51.31 7.61
C THR A 24 45.34 52.05 8.19
N ALA A 25 44.38 51.34 8.79
CA ALA A 25 43.26 51.94 9.53
C ALA A 25 43.65 52.48 10.94
N GLY A 26 44.94 52.53 11.29
CA GLY A 26 45.42 53.00 12.59
C GLY A 26 45.40 51.94 13.69
N GLY A 27 45.17 50.68 13.32
CA GLY A 27 45.35 49.53 14.20
C GLY A 27 46.83 49.33 14.56
N THR A 28 47.11 48.85 15.77
CA THR A 28 48.48 48.54 16.20
C THR A 28 48.62 47.07 16.52
N GLN A 29 49.81 46.50 16.31
CA GLN A 29 50.12 45.11 16.71
C GLN A 29 49.86 44.87 18.21
N LYS A 30 50.05 45.90 19.05
CA LYS A 30 49.75 45.84 20.48
C LYS A 30 48.26 45.62 20.75
N LYS A 31 47.37 46.27 19.98
CA LYS A 31 45.91 46.07 20.10
C LYS A 31 45.52 44.63 19.73
N ILE A 32 46.08 44.09 18.64
CA ILE A 32 45.85 42.69 18.24
C ILE A 32 46.34 41.73 19.33
N ALA A 33 47.59 41.91 19.78
CA ALA A 33 48.17 41.07 20.82
C ALA A 33 47.34 41.10 22.12
N GLN A 34 46.86 42.28 22.53
CA GLN A 34 46.00 42.43 23.69
C GLN A 34 44.63 41.77 23.50
N ALA A 35 43.98 41.94 22.34
CA ALA A 35 42.68 41.34 22.05
C ALA A 35 42.73 39.80 22.05
N LEU A 36 43.84 39.23 21.57
CA LEU A 36 44.06 37.80 21.51
C LEU A 36 44.72 37.23 22.78
N ASN A 37 44.91 38.04 23.83
CA ASN A 37 45.60 37.65 25.07
C ASN A 37 47.01 37.07 24.84
N LEU A 38 47.74 37.60 23.86
CA LEU A 38 49.09 37.18 23.49
C LEU A 38 50.12 38.22 23.93
N ALA A 39 51.32 37.75 24.31
CA ALA A 39 52.45 38.63 24.51
C ALA A 39 52.81 39.32 23.17
N PRO A 40 53.04 40.65 23.13
CA PRO A 40 53.39 41.36 21.88
C PRO A 40 54.61 40.79 21.16
N ALA A 41 55.59 40.28 21.92
CA ALA A 41 56.76 39.61 21.37
C ALA A 41 56.40 38.34 20.59
N THR A 42 55.40 37.58 21.04
CA THR A 42 54.95 36.35 20.36
C THR A 42 54.29 36.68 19.02
N LEU A 43 53.46 37.72 18.98
CA LEU A 43 52.87 38.21 17.72
C LEU A 43 53.96 38.69 16.75
N SER A 44 54.96 39.42 17.25
CA SER A 44 56.10 39.86 16.43
C SER A 44 56.86 38.67 15.83
N ARG A 45 57.08 37.60 16.60
CA ARG A 45 57.68 36.36 16.10
C ARG A 45 56.85 35.69 15.00
N TYR A 46 55.52 35.68 15.11
CA TYR A 46 54.63 35.17 14.05
C TYR A 46 54.75 36.00 12.76
N LEU A 47 54.75 37.34 12.88
CA LEU A 47 54.85 38.23 11.72
C LEU A 47 56.22 38.22 11.04
N SER A 48 57.27 37.85 11.79
CA SER A 48 58.63 37.69 11.27
C SER A 48 58.89 36.33 10.61
N GLY A 49 58.06 35.32 10.88
CA GLY A 49 58.28 33.94 10.41
C GLY A 49 59.25 33.12 11.27
N GLU A 50 59.76 33.69 12.38
CA GLU A 50 60.58 32.97 13.37
C GLU A 50 59.80 31.86 14.06
N ARG A 51 58.47 32.02 14.19
CA ARG A 51 57.57 31.00 14.74
C ARG A 51 56.30 30.91 13.90
N VAL A 52 55.79 29.70 13.67
CA VAL A 52 54.48 29.49 13.05
C VAL A 52 53.40 29.60 14.12
N ALA A 53 52.34 30.35 13.84
CA ALA A 53 51.24 30.51 14.78
C ALA A 53 50.38 29.23 14.84
N PRO A 54 49.80 28.87 16.00
CA PRO A 54 48.77 27.84 16.07
C PRO A 54 47.59 28.20 15.16
N ARG A 55 46.85 27.22 14.62
CA ARG A 55 45.69 27.55 13.76
C ARG A 55 44.59 28.28 14.52
N GLU A 56 44.42 27.99 15.82
CA GLU A 56 43.51 28.74 16.72
C GLU A 56 43.75 30.25 16.67
N PHE A 57 45.02 30.67 16.55
CA PHE A 57 45.35 32.09 16.40
C PHE A 57 44.75 32.71 15.14
N LEU A 58 44.72 31.99 14.01
CA LEU A 58 44.12 32.51 12.77
C LEU A 58 42.60 32.66 12.91
N ARG A 59 41.94 31.73 13.60
CA ARG A 59 40.51 31.81 13.90
C ARG A 59 40.22 33.00 14.80
N ASP A 60 40.90 33.09 15.95
CA ASP A 60 40.65 34.14 16.92
C ASP A 60 41.01 35.53 16.33
N LEU A 61 42.03 35.61 15.48
CA LEU A 61 42.38 36.82 14.75
C LEU A 61 41.30 37.21 13.73
N ARG A 62 40.72 36.24 13.02
CA ARG A 62 39.59 36.49 12.11
C ARG A 62 38.39 37.01 12.90
N ASP A 63 38.01 36.35 13.99
CA ASP A 63 36.87 36.77 14.82
C ASP A 63 37.06 38.19 15.35
N TYR A 64 38.28 38.53 15.77
CA TYR A 64 38.63 39.88 16.19
C TYR A 64 38.50 40.90 15.04
N LEU A 65 38.96 40.57 13.84
CA LEU A 65 38.88 41.48 12.68
C LEU A 65 37.45 41.64 12.16
N ASP A 66 36.65 40.57 12.21
CA ASP A 66 35.21 40.61 11.92
C ASP A 66 34.49 41.58 12.89
N GLN A 67 34.86 41.57 14.19
CA GLN A 67 34.34 42.52 15.19
C GLN A 67 34.78 43.97 14.99
N GLN A 68 35.84 44.21 14.20
CA GLN A 68 36.33 45.55 13.87
C GLN A 68 35.84 46.01 12.48
N ASP A 69 34.78 45.39 11.96
CA ASP A 69 34.21 45.65 10.62
C ASP A 69 35.24 45.52 9.48
N MET A 70 36.23 44.64 9.66
CA MET A 70 37.28 44.35 8.69
C MET A 70 37.36 42.86 8.37
N PRO A 71 36.28 42.26 7.84
CA PRO A 71 36.25 40.83 7.61
C PRO A 71 37.28 40.41 6.57
N TRP A 72 37.94 39.28 6.86
CA TRP A 72 38.77 38.61 5.87
C TRP A 72 37.90 37.96 4.81
N THR A 73 38.38 37.95 3.56
CA THR A 73 37.72 37.14 2.54
C THR A 73 37.91 35.66 2.87
N PRO A 74 36.92 34.80 2.57
CA PRO A 74 37.03 33.36 2.79
C PRO A 74 38.29 32.77 2.14
N GLU A 75 38.59 33.23 0.92
CA GLU A 75 39.77 32.84 0.13
C GLU A 75 41.09 33.19 0.83
N ALA A 76 41.19 34.39 1.42
CA ALA A 76 42.40 34.80 2.16
C ALA A 76 42.60 33.97 3.43
N TYR A 77 41.50 33.65 4.13
CA TYR A 77 41.53 32.81 5.32
C TYR A 77 41.93 31.36 4.98
N GLU A 78 41.35 30.78 3.93
CA GLU A 78 41.71 29.44 3.45
C GLU A 78 43.17 29.37 2.98
N SER A 79 43.62 30.36 2.20
CA SER A 79 45.01 30.48 1.75
C SER A 79 45.98 30.58 2.93
N LEU A 80 45.70 31.43 3.92
CA LEU A 80 46.50 31.52 5.14
C LEU A 80 46.49 30.22 5.95
N GLY A 81 45.35 29.53 6.02
CA GLY A 81 45.23 28.23 6.68
C GLY A 81 46.08 27.15 5.99
N ALA A 82 46.08 27.12 4.66
CA ALA A 82 46.90 26.22 3.86
C ALA A 82 48.41 26.50 4.05
N LEU A 83 48.82 27.77 3.98
CA LEU A 83 50.22 28.18 4.22
C LEU A 83 50.67 27.88 5.66
N CYS A 84 49.78 28.08 6.63
CA CYS A 84 50.03 27.72 8.03
C CYS A 84 50.24 26.20 8.17
N GLY A 85 49.40 25.39 7.52
CA GLY A 85 49.56 23.94 7.46
C GLY A 85 50.89 23.51 6.85
N GLN A 86 51.27 24.09 5.70
CA GLN A 86 52.55 23.83 5.05
C GLN A 86 53.73 24.20 5.96
N ALA A 87 53.67 25.35 6.62
CA ALA A 87 54.70 25.79 7.56
C ALA A 87 54.82 24.88 8.80
N HIS A 88 53.70 24.36 9.31
CA HIS A 88 53.71 23.37 10.40
C HIS A 88 54.30 22.03 9.94
N THR A 89 53.95 21.54 8.75
CA THR A 89 54.53 20.29 8.21
C THR A 89 56.02 20.39 7.91
N ALA A 90 56.48 21.57 7.48
CA ALA A 90 57.89 21.85 7.27
C ALA A 90 58.67 22.06 8.58
N SER A 91 57.96 22.32 9.69
CA SER A 91 58.57 22.45 11.01
C SER A 91 59.02 21.07 11.51
N GLY A 92 60.33 20.89 11.66
CA GLY A 92 60.90 19.69 12.28
C GLY A 92 60.66 19.59 13.80
N SER A 93 59.82 20.46 14.39
CA SER A 93 59.58 20.49 15.82
C SER A 93 58.49 19.49 16.24
N PRO A 94 58.80 18.48 17.08
CA PRO A 94 57.80 17.49 17.52
C PRO A 94 56.66 18.10 18.34
N THR A 95 56.93 19.20 19.07
CA THR A 95 55.91 19.92 19.85
C THR A 95 54.84 20.55 18.95
N VAL A 96 55.25 21.05 17.78
CA VAL A 96 54.36 21.67 16.80
C VAL A 96 53.48 20.60 16.12
N GLN A 97 54.08 19.48 15.74
CA GLN A 97 53.35 18.34 15.15
C GLN A 97 52.32 17.76 16.13
N LEU A 98 52.68 17.63 17.41
CA LEU A 98 51.76 17.13 18.43
C LEU A 98 50.57 18.09 18.65
N ALA A 99 50.80 19.40 18.65
CA ALA A 99 49.74 20.39 18.72
C ALA A 99 48.79 20.29 17.51
N GLN A 100 49.33 20.14 16.29
CA GLN A 100 48.53 19.93 15.08
C GLN A 100 47.68 18.66 15.16
N LEU A 101 48.26 17.53 15.57
CA LEU A 101 47.53 16.27 15.70
C LEU A 101 46.40 16.35 16.73
N ARG A 102 46.61 17.06 17.85
CA ARG A 102 45.56 17.28 18.84
C ARG A 102 44.41 18.10 18.27
N GLU A 103 44.72 19.14 17.51
CA GLU A 103 43.72 19.98 16.85
C GLU A 103 42.92 19.17 15.82
N GLU A 104 43.58 18.39 14.97
CA GLU A 104 42.93 17.52 13.99
C GLU A 104 42.04 16.46 14.68
N LEU A 105 42.48 15.88 15.80
CA LEU A 105 41.64 14.99 16.60
C LEU A 105 40.41 15.70 17.17
N THR A 106 40.55 16.93 17.68
CA THR A 106 39.39 17.69 18.18
C THR A 106 38.42 18.04 17.07
N ARG A 107 38.93 18.40 15.89
CA ARG A 107 38.12 18.68 14.70
C ARG A 107 37.37 17.44 14.24
N LEU A 108 38.06 16.31 14.06
CA LEU A 108 37.45 15.04 13.63
C LEU A 108 36.40 14.55 14.63
N ARG A 109 36.63 14.73 15.94
CA ARG A 109 35.62 14.42 16.96
C ARG A 109 34.38 15.29 16.82
N HIS A 110 34.55 16.58 16.55
CA HIS A 110 33.42 17.47 16.33
C HIS A 110 32.64 17.12 15.05
N GLU A 111 33.35 16.85 13.95
CA GLU A 111 32.75 16.39 12.69
C GLU A 111 31.99 15.06 12.89
N GLN A 112 32.57 14.12 13.65
CA GLN A 112 31.91 12.85 13.99
C GLN A 112 30.64 13.07 14.83
N GLN A 113 30.70 13.94 15.85
CA GLN A 113 29.52 14.28 16.67
C GLN A 113 28.43 14.95 15.86
N GLN A 114 28.78 15.85 14.92
CA GLN A 114 27.81 16.47 14.02
C GLN A 114 27.18 15.43 13.09
N ALA A 115 27.97 14.53 12.51
CA ALA A 115 27.46 13.44 11.68
C ALA A 115 26.50 12.54 12.47
N GLN A 116 26.86 12.18 13.71
CA GLN A 116 26.00 11.41 14.60
C GLN A 116 24.68 12.13 14.90
N GLN A 117 24.70 13.43 15.17
CA GLN A 117 23.47 14.21 15.39
C GLN A 117 22.57 14.25 14.16
N VAL A 118 23.16 14.38 12.97
CA VAL A 118 22.40 14.35 11.70
C VAL A 118 21.80 12.97 11.45
N ASP A 119 22.55 11.91 11.72
CA ASP A 119 22.07 10.53 11.56
C ASP A 119 20.98 10.19 12.58
N GLU A 120 21.12 10.59 13.84
CA GLU A 120 20.08 10.46 14.87
C GLU A 120 18.80 11.22 14.49
N ALA A 121 18.92 12.45 13.97
CA ALA A 121 17.78 13.22 13.50
C ALA A 121 17.07 12.56 12.31
N ARG A 122 17.83 12.01 11.35
CA ARG A 122 17.28 11.26 10.22
C ARG A 122 16.59 9.97 10.64
N LEU A 123 17.17 9.25 11.61
CA LEU A 123 16.58 8.03 12.15
C LEU A 123 15.23 8.33 12.83
N ALA A 124 15.17 9.38 13.65
CA ALA A 124 13.93 9.83 14.28
C ALA A 124 12.85 10.24 13.25
N GLU A 125 13.24 10.90 12.16
CA GLU A 125 12.32 11.26 11.07
C GLU A 125 11.75 10.00 10.38
N LEU A 126 12.60 9.01 10.09
CA LEU A 126 12.17 7.75 9.47
C LEU A 126 11.27 6.93 10.38
N GLU A 127 11.55 6.89 11.69
CA GLU A 127 10.67 6.27 12.68
C GLU A 127 9.29 6.93 12.70
N GLN A 128 9.24 8.27 12.70
CA GLN A 128 7.99 8.99 12.64
C GLN A 128 7.21 8.71 11.34
N GLN A 129 7.89 8.62 10.20
CA GLN A 129 7.25 8.26 8.93
C GLN A 129 6.72 6.83 8.94
N ALA A 130 7.46 5.88 9.53
CA ALA A 130 7.04 4.50 9.67
C ALA A 130 5.79 4.37 10.55
N GLU A 131 5.73 5.10 11.68
CA GLU A 131 4.55 5.15 12.55
C GLU A 131 3.33 5.74 11.83
N GLN A 132 3.51 6.83 11.08
CA GLN A 132 2.42 7.43 10.29
C GLN A 132 1.89 6.47 9.22
N LEU A 133 2.78 5.73 8.54
CA LEU A 133 2.38 4.73 7.54
C LEU A 133 1.64 3.56 8.21
N ALA A 134 2.10 3.10 9.37
CA ALA A 134 1.43 2.05 10.13
C ALA A 134 0.01 2.47 10.54
N GLN A 135 -0.16 3.71 11.02
CA GLN A 135 -1.48 4.26 11.35
C GLN A 135 -2.40 4.32 10.13
N ARG A 136 -1.92 4.83 8.99
CA ARG A 136 -2.70 4.88 7.75
C ARG A 136 -3.10 3.50 7.25
N LEU A 137 -2.23 2.50 7.39
CA LEU A 137 -2.52 1.12 7.03
C LEU A 137 -3.60 0.53 7.94
N GLN A 138 -3.52 0.78 9.25
CA GLN A 138 -4.55 0.36 10.19
C GLN A 138 -5.91 0.98 9.86
N GLU A 139 -5.97 2.29 9.60
CA GLU A 139 -7.20 2.97 9.17
C GLU A 139 -7.75 2.44 7.85
N ALA A 140 -6.90 1.99 6.94
CA ALA A 140 -7.32 1.36 5.69
C ALA A 140 -7.92 -0.03 5.92
N LEU A 141 -7.32 -0.83 6.81
CA LEU A 141 -7.84 -2.13 7.21
C LEU A 141 -9.19 -2.02 7.92
N ASP A 142 -9.32 -1.07 8.86
CA ASP A 142 -10.59 -0.84 9.56
C ASP A 142 -11.69 -0.43 8.57
N ARG A 143 -11.37 0.45 7.61
CA ARG A 143 -12.29 0.80 6.52
C ARG A 143 -12.66 -0.41 5.66
N ALA A 144 -11.70 -1.26 5.30
CA ALA A 144 -11.96 -2.47 4.54
C ALA A 144 -12.91 -3.42 5.29
N HIS A 145 -12.69 -3.65 6.60
CA HIS A 145 -13.57 -4.48 7.42
C HIS A 145 -14.98 -3.90 7.54
N THR A 146 -15.12 -2.58 7.70
CA THR A 146 -16.46 -1.96 7.68
C THR A 146 -17.15 -2.14 6.32
N ALA A 147 -16.41 -2.01 5.22
CA ALA A 147 -16.93 -2.23 3.88
C ALA A 147 -17.37 -3.70 3.68
N GLU A 148 -16.58 -4.67 4.15
CA GLU A 148 -16.94 -6.10 4.13
C GLU A 148 -18.22 -6.36 4.93
N GLY A 149 -18.31 -5.83 6.16
CA GLY A 149 -19.54 -5.95 6.97
C GLY A 149 -20.76 -5.35 6.29
N THR A 150 -20.64 -4.20 5.62
CA THR A 150 -21.75 -3.62 4.84
C THR A 150 -22.10 -4.46 3.61
N ARG A 151 -21.11 -5.09 2.96
CA ARG A 151 -21.35 -6.00 1.83
C ARG A 151 -22.19 -7.20 2.29
N ASP A 152 -21.84 -7.80 3.42
CA ASP A 152 -22.52 -8.98 3.93
C ASP A 152 -23.97 -8.66 4.34
N LEU A 153 -24.21 -7.49 4.94
CA LEU A 153 -25.57 -7.00 5.22
C LEU A 153 -26.39 -6.79 3.94
N LEU A 154 -25.78 -6.26 2.88
CA LEU A 154 -26.45 -6.09 1.59
C LEU A 154 -26.77 -7.44 0.93
N LEU A 155 -25.86 -8.42 1.01
CA LEU A 155 -26.10 -9.77 0.51
C LEU A 155 -27.27 -10.43 1.23
N ALA A 156 -27.30 -10.39 2.57
CA ALA A 156 -28.42 -10.92 3.34
C ALA A 156 -29.76 -10.24 2.99
N ARG A 157 -29.75 -8.94 2.71
CA ARG A 157 -30.94 -8.21 2.26
C ARG A 157 -31.39 -8.63 0.86
N VAL A 158 -30.47 -8.87 -0.07
CA VAL A 158 -30.78 -9.36 -1.41
C VAL A 158 -31.41 -10.75 -1.32
N GLU A 159 -30.83 -11.65 -0.52
CA GLU A 159 -31.40 -12.99 -0.27
C GLU A 159 -32.82 -12.92 0.29
N GLN A 160 -33.06 -12.07 1.29
CA GLN A 160 -34.40 -11.85 1.85
C GLN A 160 -35.39 -11.33 0.81
N GLN A 161 -34.95 -10.44 -0.08
CA GLN A 161 -35.80 -9.93 -1.17
C GLN A 161 -36.10 -11.01 -2.20
N ASP A 162 -35.13 -11.83 -2.56
CA ASP A 162 -35.31 -12.93 -3.50
C ASP A 162 -36.29 -13.97 -2.95
N ASP A 163 -36.22 -14.31 -1.66
CA ASP A 163 -37.18 -15.20 -1.02
C ASP A 163 -38.59 -14.59 -0.96
N SER A 164 -38.69 -13.29 -0.67
CA SER A 164 -39.98 -12.59 -0.74
C SER A 164 -40.57 -12.60 -2.16
N LEU A 165 -39.73 -12.50 -3.19
CA LEU A 165 -40.18 -12.56 -4.59
C LEU A 165 -40.63 -13.97 -4.97
N ARG A 166 -39.93 -15.01 -4.51
CA ARG A 166 -40.35 -16.41 -4.69
C ARG A 166 -41.72 -16.65 -4.05
N HIS A 167 -41.90 -16.24 -2.80
CA HIS A 167 -43.20 -16.36 -2.13
C HIS A 167 -44.33 -15.60 -2.86
N ALA A 168 -44.04 -14.41 -3.39
CA ALA A 168 -45.02 -13.66 -4.18
C ALA A 168 -45.36 -14.37 -5.50
N GLN A 169 -44.38 -15.00 -6.16
CA GLN A 169 -44.60 -15.80 -7.37
C GLN A 169 -45.45 -17.04 -7.06
N ASP A 170 -45.14 -17.76 -5.98
CA ASP A 170 -45.91 -18.93 -5.53
C ASP A 170 -47.36 -18.54 -5.23
N PHE A 171 -47.57 -17.41 -4.55
CA PHE A 171 -48.90 -16.88 -4.28
C PHE A 171 -49.66 -16.52 -5.56
N ILE A 172 -49.00 -15.88 -6.54
CA ILE A 172 -49.61 -15.59 -7.84
C ILE A 172 -50.05 -16.89 -8.52
N HIS A 173 -49.20 -17.91 -8.57
CA HIS A 173 -49.53 -19.20 -9.15
C HIS A 173 -50.70 -19.90 -8.43
N GLN A 174 -50.75 -19.81 -7.10
CA GLN A 174 -51.88 -20.31 -6.33
C GLN A 174 -53.18 -19.58 -6.70
N VAL A 175 -53.16 -18.25 -6.75
CA VAL A 175 -54.34 -17.44 -7.12
C VAL A 175 -54.77 -17.72 -8.57
N GLU A 176 -53.82 -17.90 -9.49
CA GLU A 176 -54.10 -18.28 -10.87
C GLU A 176 -54.80 -19.65 -10.95
N ALA A 177 -54.34 -20.63 -10.16
CA ALA A 177 -54.95 -21.95 -10.07
C ALA A 177 -56.37 -21.88 -9.47
N GLU A 178 -56.57 -21.11 -8.39
CA GLU A 178 -57.88 -20.88 -7.79
C GLU A 178 -58.84 -20.19 -8.77
N LEU A 179 -58.39 -19.17 -9.49
CA LEU A 179 -59.17 -18.48 -10.53
C LEU A 179 -59.53 -19.42 -11.68
N ALA A 180 -58.63 -20.30 -12.10
CA ALA A 180 -58.90 -21.32 -13.13
C ALA A 180 -59.98 -22.30 -12.64
N GLN A 181 -59.90 -22.77 -11.39
CA GLN A 181 -60.89 -23.64 -10.78
C GLN A 181 -62.27 -22.97 -10.68
N GLN A 182 -62.34 -21.72 -10.24
CA GLN A 182 -63.58 -20.96 -10.15
C GLN A 182 -64.22 -20.76 -11.53
N ARG A 183 -63.43 -20.48 -12.57
CA ARG A 183 -63.92 -20.37 -13.96
C ARG A 183 -64.51 -21.69 -14.45
N GLU A 184 -63.89 -22.82 -14.12
CA GLU A 184 -64.39 -24.13 -14.51
C GLU A 184 -65.69 -24.49 -13.76
N GLN A 185 -65.77 -24.21 -12.46
CA GLN A 185 -67.01 -24.35 -11.69
C GLN A 185 -68.13 -23.47 -12.25
N ALA A 186 -67.83 -22.22 -12.63
CA ALA A 186 -68.80 -21.34 -13.25
C ALA A 186 -69.33 -21.90 -14.58
N ARG A 187 -68.47 -22.50 -15.41
CA ARG A 187 -68.89 -23.19 -16.64
C ARG A 187 -69.79 -24.39 -16.36
N GLN A 188 -69.44 -25.23 -15.38
CA GLN A 188 -70.25 -26.38 -14.98
C GLN A 188 -71.63 -25.96 -14.48
N LEU A 189 -71.70 -24.91 -13.64
CA LEU A 189 -72.97 -24.35 -13.16
C LEU A 189 -73.79 -23.77 -14.31
N GLN A 190 -73.18 -23.05 -15.26
CA GLN A 190 -73.87 -22.54 -16.44
C GLN A 190 -74.47 -23.67 -17.29
N GLN A 191 -73.73 -24.76 -17.49
CA GLN A 191 -74.23 -25.95 -18.19
C GLN A 191 -75.40 -26.60 -17.44
N ALA A 192 -75.27 -26.81 -16.12
CA ALA A 192 -76.34 -27.37 -15.29
C ALA A 192 -77.61 -26.50 -15.34
N VAL A 193 -77.47 -25.18 -15.27
CA VAL A 193 -78.59 -24.23 -15.40
C VAL A 193 -79.24 -24.32 -16.79
N ALA A 194 -78.45 -24.48 -17.86
CA ALA A 194 -78.99 -24.66 -19.21
C ALA A 194 -79.82 -25.94 -19.33
N VAL A 195 -79.32 -27.07 -18.80
CA VAL A 195 -80.04 -28.35 -18.76
C VAL A 195 -81.33 -28.24 -17.94
N LEU A 196 -81.29 -27.63 -16.76
CA LEU A 196 -82.48 -27.43 -15.91
C LEU A 196 -83.53 -26.53 -16.57
N ARG A 197 -83.11 -25.52 -17.34
CA ARG A 197 -84.03 -24.66 -18.11
C ARG A 197 -84.70 -25.45 -19.24
N GLU A 198 -83.95 -26.28 -19.95
CA GLU A 198 -84.47 -27.14 -21.00
C GLU A 198 -85.46 -28.18 -20.43
N GLN A 199 -85.15 -28.78 -19.27
CA GLN A 199 -86.08 -29.69 -18.58
C GLN A 199 -87.36 -28.98 -18.14
N ASN A 200 -87.26 -27.79 -17.54
CA ASN A 200 -88.44 -27.01 -17.18
C ASN A 200 -89.29 -26.67 -18.41
N ARG A 201 -88.65 -26.30 -19.52
CA ARG A 201 -89.35 -26.01 -20.77
C ARG A 201 -90.14 -27.23 -21.25
N ARG A 202 -89.53 -28.41 -21.28
CA ARG A 202 -90.21 -29.66 -21.66
C ARG A 202 -91.38 -30.00 -20.75
N LEU A 203 -91.22 -29.86 -19.42
CA LEU A 203 -92.30 -30.07 -18.47
C LEU A 203 -93.48 -29.10 -18.68
N VAL A 204 -93.18 -27.84 -19.01
CA VAL A 204 -94.22 -26.84 -19.34
C VAL A 204 -94.93 -27.19 -20.65
N GLU A 205 -94.20 -27.61 -21.68
CA GLU A 205 -94.75 -28.08 -22.95
C GLU A 205 -95.63 -29.34 -22.76
N GLU A 206 -95.16 -30.33 -21.98
CA GLU A 206 -95.93 -31.54 -21.63
C GLU A 206 -97.21 -31.24 -20.83
N GLN A 207 -97.20 -30.24 -19.93
CA GLN A 207 -98.40 -29.81 -19.22
C GLN A 207 -99.43 -29.11 -20.10
N GLN A 208 -99.00 -28.46 -21.19
CA GLN A 208 -99.91 -27.81 -22.14
C GLN A 208 -100.64 -28.82 -23.05
N ASP A 209 -100.05 -30.00 -23.30
CA ASP A 209 -100.63 -31.05 -24.14
C ASP A 209 -101.64 -31.96 -23.42
N VAL A 210 -101.98 -31.70 -22.16
CA VAL A 210 -103.03 -32.43 -21.42
C VAL A 210 -104.36 -31.64 -21.51
N PRO A 211 -105.34 -32.06 -22.33
CA PRO A 211 -106.61 -31.35 -22.45
C PRO A 211 -107.52 -31.74 -21.28
N GLY A 212 -107.68 -30.84 -20.29
CA GLY A 212 -108.75 -30.96 -19.30
C GLY A 212 -108.42 -30.61 -17.84
N ALA A 213 -107.47 -29.72 -17.54
CA ALA A 213 -107.27 -29.21 -16.18
C ALA A 213 -107.31 -27.68 -16.17
N SER A 214 -108.54 -27.15 -16.13
CA SER A 214 -108.85 -25.76 -15.84
C SER A 214 -108.86 -25.53 -14.31
N THR A 215 -108.59 -24.27 -13.92
CA THR A 215 -108.79 -23.60 -12.62
C THR A 215 -107.81 -23.84 -11.45
N GLN A 216 -106.64 -23.18 -11.46
CA GLN A 216 -106.07 -22.55 -10.24
C GLN A 216 -104.92 -21.53 -10.52
N ASP A 217 -105.18 -20.49 -11.31
CA ASP A 217 -104.14 -19.55 -11.80
C ASP A 217 -103.77 -18.36 -10.88
N THR A 218 -104.36 -18.20 -9.69
CA THR A 218 -104.19 -16.95 -8.91
C THR A 218 -103.20 -17.02 -7.74
N SER A 219 -102.71 -18.19 -7.31
CA SER A 219 -101.84 -18.30 -6.12
C SER A 219 -100.33 -18.20 -6.43
N PHE A 220 -99.91 -18.58 -7.64
CA PHE A 220 -98.49 -18.64 -7.99
C PHE A 220 -97.90 -17.26 -8.29
N GLU A 221 -98.64 -16.40 -8.99
CA GLU A 221 -98.21 -15.05 -9.35
C GLU A 221 -97.98 -14.15 -8.12
N ALA A 222 -98.86 -14.24 -7.11
CA ALA A 222 -98.72 -13.50 -5.85
C ALA A 222 -97.45 -13.89 -5.07
N THR A 223 -97.08 -15.17 -5.11
CA THR A 223 -95.89 -15.69 -4.42
C THR A 223 -94.59 -15.25 -5.12
N LEU A 224 -94.60 -15.18 -6.46
CA LEU A 224 -93.50 -14.68 -7.28
C LEU A 224 -93.27 -13.16 -7.09
N ALA A 225 -94.35 -12.37 -6.99
CA ALA A 225 -94.27 -10.93 -6.72
C ALA A 225 -93.70 -10.63 -5.31
N ALA A 226 -94.08 -11.40 -4.29
CA ALA A 226 -93.53 -11.26 -2.93
C ALA A 226 -92.03 -11.59 -2.86
N ARG A 227 -91.58 -12.62 -3.60
CA ARG A 227 -90.16 -13.01 -3.62
C ARG A 227 -89.27 -11.98 -4.32
N ARG A 228 -89.75 -11.36 -5.42
CA ARG A 228 -89.02 -10.28 -6.12
C ARG A 228 -88.82 -9.05 -5.22
N ARG A 229 -89.82 -8.69 -4.39
CA ARG A 229 -89.68 -7.58 -3.43
C ARG A 229 -88.63 -7.86 -2.36
N ARG A 230 -88.52 -9.10 -1.87
CA ARG A 230 -87.54 -9.48 -0.84
C ARG A 230 -86.09 -9.37 -1.33
N ILE A 231 -85.83 -9.84 -2.56
CA ILE A 231 -84.49 -9.77 -3.18
C ILE A 231 -84.07 -8.31 -3.44
N ALA A 232 -84.97 -7.46 -3.92
CA ALA A 232 -84.69 -6.04 -4.12
C ALA A 232 -84.41 -5.30 -2.78
N GLN A 233 -84.97 -5.77 -1.68
CA GLN A 233 -84.76 -5.19 -0.34
C GLN A 233 -83.43 -5.65 0.28
N GLU A 234 -82.99 -6.87 0.00
CA GLU A 234 -81.70 -7.40 0.46
C GLU A 234 -80.51 -6.77 -0.30
N GLN A 235 -80.62 -6.54 -1.61
CA GLN A 235 -79.58 -5.80 -2.37
C GLN A 235 -79.40 -4.37 -1.85
N LYS A 236 -80.50 -3.65 -1.54
CA LYS A 236 -80.42 -2.31 -0.94
C LYS A 236 -79.78 -2.28 0.45
N ARG A 237 -79.82 -3.39 1.21
CA ARG A 237 -79.15 -3.49 2.51
C ARG A 237 -77.65 -3.75 2.39
N HIS A 238 -77.20 -4.43 1.34
CA HIS A 238 -75.79 -4.68 1.11
C HIS A 238 -75.04 -3.49 0.50
N ASP A 239 -75.70 -2.68 -0.32
CA ASP A 239 -75.08 -1.46 -0.89
C ASP A 239 -75.01 -0.28 0.11
N GLY A 240 -75.75 -0.34 1.23
CA GLY A 240 -75.86 0.75 2.21
C GLY A 240 -74.91 0.66 3.42
N ALA A 241 -74.19 -0.44 3.59
CA ALA A 241 -73.34 -0.67 4.76
C ALA A 241 -71.86 -0.84 4.37
N GLY A 242 -71.10 0.26 4.39
CA GLY A 242 -69.65 0.17 4.59
C GLY A 242 -68.76 0.77 3.51
N SER A 243 -69.06 1.97 3.00
CA SER A 243 -68.00 2.85 2.47
C SER A 243 -67.35 3.61 3.63
N SER A 244 -66.40 2.98 4.32
CA SER A 244 -65.51 3.69 5.25
C SER A 244 -64.42 4.39 4.43
N PRO A 245 -64.14 5.69 4.65
CA PRO A 245 -63.17 6.42 3.87
C PRO A 245 -61.77 5.84 4.10
N ARG A 246 -61.16 5.37 3.01
CA ARG A 246 -59.76 4.96 2.95
C ARG A 246 -58.89 6.20 3.23
N PRO A 247 -57.93 6.15 4.18
CA PRO A 247 -57.05 7.29 4.44
C PRO A 247 -56.20 7.58 3.21
N GLU A 248 -56.11 8.87 2.85
CA GLU A 248 -55.12 9.41 1.92
C GLU A 248 -53.72 9.11 2.47
N GLU A 249 -53.06 8.11 1.89
CA GLU A 249 -51.66 7.84 2.14
C GLU A 249 -50.84 8.61 1.09
N SER A 250 -50.23 9.67 1.59
CA SER A 250 -49.32 10.61 0.93
C SER A 250 -48.45 9.99 -0.16
N GLU A 251 -48.64 10.47 -1.39
CA GLU A 251 -47.70 10.31 -2.51
C GLU A 251 -46.35 10.97 -2.18
N THR A 252 -45.44 10.24 -1.54
CA THR A 252 -44.01 10.55 -1.62
C THR A 252 -43.39 9.68 -2.70
N GLY A 253 -43.00 10.35 -3.79
CA GLY A 253 -42.46 9.78 -5.02
C GLY A 253 -41.46 8.65 -4.85
N ARG A 254 -41.86 7.45 -5.29
CA ARG A 254 -40.93 6.37 -5.66
C ARG A 254 -40.51 6.55 -7.12
N ARG A 255 -39.35 7.18 -7.32
CA ARG A 255 -38.59 7.08 -8.57
C ARG A 255 -38.33 5.60 -8.87
N ARG A 256 -38.86 5.12 -10.00
CA ARG A 256 -38.48 3.82 -10.58
C ARG A 256 -36.99 3.81 -10.90
N PRO A 257 -36.20 2.82 -10.43
CA PRO A 257 -34.87 2.60 -10.97
C PRO A 257 -34.94 2.06 -12.42
N PRO A 258 -34.00 2.41 -13.30
CA PRO A 258 -33.96 1.93 -14.67
C PRO A 258 -33.66 0.43 -14.73
N ARG A 259 -34.44 -0.26 -15.58
CA ARG A 259 -34.33 -1.69 -15.87
C ARG A 259 -33.02 -1.96 -16.66
N PRO A 260 -32.12 -2.85 -16.21
CA PRO A 260 -30.92 -3.20 -16.96
C PRO A 260 -31.29 -3.98 -18.23
N LYS A 261 -30.64 -3.63 -19.34
CA LYS A 261 -30.74 -4.32 -20.64
C LYS A 261 -30.08 -5.71 -20.52
N PRO A 262 -30.70 -6.78 -21.04
CA PRO A 262 -30.05 -8.07 -21.15
C PRO A 262 -29.02 -8.01 -22.29
N THR A 263 -27.75 -8.03 -21.91
CA THR A 263 -26.61 -8.27 -22.82
C THR A 263 -26.12 -9.68 -22.57
N GLY A 264 -25.92 -10.44 -23.64
CA GLY A 264 -24.97 -11.55 -23.63
C GLY A 264 -25.58 -12.92 -23.87
N VAL A 265 -25.44 -13.37 -25.12
CA VAL A 265 -25.45 -14.76 -25.54
C VAL A 265 -24.51 -15.56 -24.64
N SER A 266 -25.06 -16.54 -23.93
CA SER A 266 -24.32 -17.50 -23.12
C SER A 266 -23.58 -18.48 -24.03
N THR A 267 -22.27 -18.25 -24.20
CA THR A 267 -21.32 -19.23 -24.72
C THR A 267 -21.18 -20.37 -23.69
N PRO A 268 -21.24 -21.65 -24.09
CA PRO A 268 -21.09 -22.77 -23.15
C PRO A 268 -19.71 -22.74 -22.49
N ALA A 269 -19.72 -22.73 -21.16
CA ALA A 269 -18.55 -22.73 -20.31
C ALA A 269 -17.68 -23.95 -20.62
N ALA A 270 -16.52 -23.72 -21.25
CA ALA A 270 -15.44 -24.68 -21.26
C ALA A 270 -15.03 -24.95 -19.82
N ALA A 271 -15.05 -26.23 -19.43
CA ALA A 271 -14.67 -26.69 -18.10
C ALA A 271 -13.29 -26.14 -17.75
N GLN A 272 -13.25 -25.17 -16.84
CA GLN A 272 -12.01 -24.64 -16.31
C GLN A 272 -11.30 -25.76 -15.53
N PRO A 273 -10.01 -26.03 -15.78
CA PRO A 273 -9.27 -27.00 -15.00
C PRO A 273 -9.27 -26.53 -13.55
N ALA A 274 -9.64 -27.42 -12.62
CA ALA A 274 -9.65 -27.15 -11.19
C ALA A 274 -8.23 -26.74 -10.75
N TYR A 275 -8.03 -25.44 -10.59
CA TYR A 275 -6.82 -24.86 -10.05
C TYR A 275 -6.67 -25.37 -8.61
N THR A 276 -5.56 -26.04 -8.31
CA THR A 276 -5.28 -26.57 -6.96
C THR A 276 -4.28 -25.63 -6.29
N PRO A 277 -4.72 -24.50 -5.70
CA PRO A 277 -3.84 -23.42 -5.24
C PRO A 277 -2.80 -23.88 -4.21
N PHE A 278 -3.11 -24.94 -3.47
CA PHE A 278 -2.27 -25.42 -2.38
C PHE A 278 -0.90 -25.94 -2.84
N ARG A 279 -0.82 -26.53 -4.04
CA ARG A 279 0.41 -27.16 -4.52
C ARG A 279 1.42 -26.14 -5.04
N ASP A 280 0.92 -25.09 -5.70
CA ASP A 280 1.74 -23.99 -6.23
C ASP A 280 2.22 -23.06 -5.11
N THR A 281 1.43 -22.87 -4.05
CA THR A 281 1.89 -22.12 -2.88
C THR A 281 3.02 -22.83 -2.14
N LEU A 282 2.98 -24.16 -2.04
CA LEU A 282 3.98 -24.92 -1.27
C LEU A 282 5.34 -24.95 -1.99
N THR A 283 5.36 -25.07 -3.33
CA THR A 283 6.60 -24.97 -4.11
C THR A 283 7.23 -23.59 -4.01
N VAL A 284 6.44 -22.51 -4.07
CA VAL A 284 6.96 -21.15 -3.88
C VAL A 284 7.52 -20.96 -2.47
N LEU A 285 6.82 -21.47 -1.45
CA LEU A 285 7.22 -21.33 -0.04
C LEU A 285 8.51 -22.11 0.27
N VAL A 286 8.66 -23.31 -0.31
CA VAL A 286 9.91 -24.10 -0.20
C VAL A 286 11.07 -23.40 -0.92
N LEU A 287 10.83 -22.82 -2.10
CA LEU A 287 11.87 -22.09 -2.84
C LEU A 287 12.35 -20.87 -2.06
N MET A 288 11.41 -20.07 -1.53
CA MET A 288 11.70 -18.91 -0.69
C MET A 288 12.45 -19.31 0.58
N ALA A 289 12.02 -20.38 1.26
CA ALA A 289 12.70 -20.85 2.47
C ALA A 289 14.16 -21.25 2.22
N VAL A 290 14.45 -21.86 1.06
CA VAL A 290 15.83 -22.21 0.67
C VAL A 290 16.65 -20.94 0.39
N ILE A 291 16.09 -19.96 -0.32
CA ILE A 291 16.76 -18.68 -0.60
C ILE A 291 17.08 -17.94 0.72
N CYS A 292 16.11 -17.83 1.62
CA CYS A 292 16.30 -17.17 2.91
C CYS A 292 17.33 -17.90 3.79
N LEU A 293 17.33 -19.25 3.83
CA LEU A 293 18.33 -20.02 4.59
C LEU A 293 19.76 -19.82 4.04
N VAL A 294 19.91 -19.76 2.72
CA VAL A 294 21.20 -19.44 2.08
C VAL A 294 21.64 -18.01 2.41
N GLY A 295 20.74 -17.02 2.34
CA GLY A 295 21.04 -15.64 2.72
C GLY A 295 21.45 -15.50 4.19
N LEU A 296 20.69 -16.09 5.10
CA LEU A 296 20.95 -16.05 6.55
C LEU A 296 22.27 -16.74 6.92
N SER A 297 22.55 -17.90 6.32
CA SER A 297 23.82 -18.61 6.57
C SER A 297 25.04 -17.84 6.05
N TYR A 298 24.91 -17.14 4.93
CA TYR A 298 25.96 -16.29 4.38
C TYR A 298 26.20 -15.05 5.24
N SER A 299 25.14 -14.36 5.65
CA SER A 299 25.21 -13.18 6.53
C SER A 299 25.81 -13.52 7.90
N ALA A 300 25.38 -14.63 8.52
CA ALA A 300 25.94 -15.12 9.78
C ALA A 300 27.44 -15.46 9.66
N GLY A 301 27.90 -15.89 8.49
CA GLY A 301 29.31 -16.18 8.21
C GLY A 301 30.19 -14.92 8.13
N LEU A 302 29.65 -13.79 7.67
CA LEU A 302 30.35 -12.52 7.57
C LEU A 302 30.52 -11.82 8.91
N GLN A 303 29.58 -11.99 9.84
CA GLN A 303 29.59 -11.33 11.15
C GLN A 303 30.45 -12.04 12.21
N ALA A 304 31.07 -13.18 11.90
CA ALA A 304 31.88 -13.92 12.87
C ALA A 304 33.19 -13.17 13.20
N PRO A 305 33.46 -12.82 14.48
CA PRO A 305 34.56 -11.93 14.89
C PRO A 305 35.97 -12.52 14.70
N GLN A 306 36.06 -13.82 14.41
CA GLN A 306 37.25 -14.46 13.86
C GLN A 306 36.81 -15.10 12.55
N GLY A 307 36.81 -14.28 11.50
CA GLY A 307 36.19 -14.63 10.22
C GLY A 307 36.61 -16.03 9.77
N PRO A 308 35.66 -16.90 9.36
CA PRO A 308 36.00 -18.16 8.73
C PRO A 308 36.90 -17.84 7.53
N GLY A 309 38.16 -18.28 7.57
CA GLY A 309 39.14 -17.90 6.55
C GLY A 309 38.58 -18.11 5.15
N ASN A 310 38.88 -17.19 4.22
CA ASN A 310 38.22 -17.02 2.91
C ASN A 310 37.83 -18.34 2.19
N TRP A 311 38.61 -19.40 2.34
CA TRP A 311 38.30 -20.73 1.80
C TRP A 311 36.98 -21.35 2.31
N LYS A 312 36.56 -21.08 3.55
CA LYS A 312 35.30 -21.57 4.13
C LYS A 312 34.09 -20.86 3.54
N LEU A 313 34.21 -19.55 3.29
CA LEU A 313 33.18 -18.77 2.59
C LEU A 313 33.06 -19.24 1.14
N VAL A 314 34.18 -19.48 0.46
CA VAL A 314 34.19 -20.06 -0.89
C VAL A 314 33.54 -21.45 -0.90
N LEU A 315 33.86 -22.32 0.07
CA LEU A 315 33.25 -23.65 0.17
C LEU A 315 31.75 -23.58 0.43
N ALA A 316 31.30 -22.69 1.32
CA ALA A 316 29.88 -22.48 1.61
C ALA A 316 29.13 -21.95 0.37
N ALA A 317 29.72 -21.00 -0.37
CA ALA A 317 29.14 -20.49 -1.61
C ALA A 317 29.03 -21.58 -2.69
N VAL A 318 30.04 -22.45 -2.83
CA VAL A 318 30.01 -23.59 -3.77
C VAL A 318 28.94 -24.61 -3.37
N ILE A 319 28.78 -24.90 -2.08
CA ILE A 319 27.72 -25.80 -1.60
C ILE A 319 26.34 -25.19 -1.87
N ALA A 320 26.15 -23.90 -1.58
CA ALA A 320 24.88 -23.21 -1.84
C ALA A 320 24.53 -23.20 -3.34
N LEU A 321 25.50 -22.92 -4.21
CA LEU A 321 25.33 -22.98 -5.66
C LEU A 321 24.98 -24.38 -6.15
N THR A 322 25.67 -25.41 -5.67
CA THR A 322 25.41 -26.81 -6.10
C THR A 322 24.04 -27.29 -5.65
N VAL A 323 23.61 -26.97 -4.42
CA VAL A 323 22.26 -27.28 -3.93
C VAL A 323 21.20 -26.54 -4.76
N THR A 324 21.42 -25.26 -5.07
CA THR A 324 20.50 -24.46 -5.89
C THR A 324 20.33 -25.07 -7.29
N VAL A 325 21.44 -25.46 -7.94
CA VAL A 325 21.42 -26.11 -9.26
C VAL A 325 20.71 -27.47 -9.21
N LEU A 326 20.93 -28.27 -8.16
CA LEU A 326 20.25 -29.55 -7.97
C LEU A 326 18.72 -29.37 -7.78
N CYS A 327 18.31 -28.45 -6.91
CA CYS A 327 16.90 -28.11 -6.71
C CYS A 327 16.25 -27.62 -8.02
N TRP A 328 16.97 -26.84 -8.80
CA TRP A 328 16.50 -26.37 -10.10
C TRP A 328 16.34 -27.52 -11.11
N GLY A 329 17.33 -28.41 -11.22
CA GLY A 329 17.25 -29.58 -12.08
C GLY A 329 16.10 -30.53 -11.73
N VAL A 330 15.85 -30.75 -10.43
CA VAL A 330 14.70 -31.53 -9.95
C VAL A 330 13.39 -30.82 -10.30
N SER A 331 13.30 -29.50 -10.11
CA SER A 331 12.11 -28.72 -10.46
C SER A 331 11.83 -28.76 -11.96
N PHE A 332 12.87 -28.69 -12.80
CA PHE A 332 12.74 -28.77 -14.26
C PHE A 332 12.29 -30.16 -14.71
N ALA A 333 12.86 -31.23 -14.13
CA ALA A 333 12.45 -32.61 -14.42
C ALA A 333 11.00 -32.91 -13.96
N LEU A 334 10.57 -32.32 -12.84
CA LEU A 334 9.19 -32.41 -12.38
C LEU A 334 8.26 -31.58 -13.27
N ALA A 335 8.65 -30.37 -13.67
CA ALA A 335 7.87 -29.53 -14.58
C ALA A 335 7.66 -30.24 -15.93
N ASP A 336 8.71 -30.82 -16.52
CA ASP A 336 8.60 -31.59 -17.77
C ASP A 336 7.63 -32.78 -17.65
N LYS A 337 7.62 -33.45 -16.49
CA LYS A 337 6.75 -34.60 -16.23
C LYS A 337 5.30 -34.25 -15.91
N TYR A 338 5.03 -33.06 -15.35
CA TYR A 338 3.71 -32.67 -14.86
C TYR A 338 3.04 -31.52 -15.64
N MET A 339 3.77 -30.76 -16.45
CA MET A 339 3.29 -29.56 -17.16
C MET A 339 3.31 -29.74 -18.68
N THR A 340 2.76 -30.84 -19.19
CA THR A 340 2.88 -31.22 -20.60
C THR A 340 1.98 -30.47 -21.60
N ASN A 341 1.40 -29.29 -21.33
CA ASN A 341 0.71 -28.58 -22.43
C ASN A 341 0.45 -27.06 -22.36
N ASN A 342 0.62 -26.35 -21.24
CA ASN A 342 0.24 -24.92 -21.16
C ASN A 342 1.36 -23.95 -20.76
N TRP A 343 2.62 -24.39 -20.72
CA TRP A 343 3.71 -23.56 -20.18
C TRP A 343 4.10 -22.37 -21.07
N THR A 344 3.70 -22.36 -22.34
CA THR A 344 4.01 -21.26 -23.27
C THR A 344 3.17 -20.00 -23.07
N SER A 345 2.05 -20.04 -22.32
CA SER A 345 1.19 -18.86 -22.15
C SER A 345 1.53 -18.00 -20.92
N ASP A 346 2.17 -18.57 -19.89
CA ASP A 346 2.53 -17.84 -18.66
C ASP A 346 4.03 -17.49 -18.62
N TRP A 347 4.41 -16.63 -19.57
CA TRP A 347 5.74 -16.05 -19.71
C TRP A 347 6.37 -15.48 -18.41
N PRO A 348 5.65 -14.79 -17.48
CA PRO A 348 6.29 -14.21 -16.30
C PRO A 348 6.83 -15.24 -15.29
N ALA A 349 6.22 -16.43 -15.18
CA ALA A 349 6.70 -17.47 -14.26
C ALA A 349 8.03 -18.07 -14.74
N GLY A 350 8.20 -18.27 -16.05
CA GLY A 350 9.46 -18.74 -16.64
C GLY A 350 10.62 -17.74 -16.46
N VAL A 351 10.33 -16.44 -16.52
CA VAL A 351 11.35 -15.40 -16.31
C VAL A 351 11.86 -15.41 -14.87
N ILE A 352 10.99 -15.54 -13.87
CA ILE A 352 11.41 -15.59 -12.45
C ILE A 352 12.27 -16.83 -12.18
N VAL A 353 11.89 -17.99 -12.72
CA VAL A 353 12.62 -19.25 -12.55
C VAL A 353 14.00 -19.22 -13.21
N CYS A 354 14.17 -18.48 -14.32
CA CYS A 354 15.45 -18.33 -15.01
C CYS A 354 16.30 -17.17 -14.47
N ALA A 355 15.69 -16.09 -13.99
CA ALA A 355 16.39 -14.89 -13.52
C ALA A 355 17.00 -15.08 -12.12
N GLY A 356 16.34 -15.83 -11.23
CA GLY A 356 16.82 -16.07 -9.86
C GLY A 356 18.25 -16.59 -9.79
N PRO A 357 18.62 -17.68 -10.49
CA PRO A 357 19.98 -18.22 -10.47
C PRO A 357 21.03 -17.28 -11.06
N LEU A 358 20.67 -16.52 -12.11
CA LEU A 358 21.57 -15.53 -12.72
C LEU A 358 21.84 -14.36 -11.79
N LEU A 359 20.82 -13.88 -11.07
CA LEU A 359 20.97 -12.84 -10.04
C LEU A 359 21.81 -13.34 -8.86
N LEU A 360 21.63 -14.60 -8.45
CA LEU A 360 22.41 -15.21 -7.37
C LEU A 360 23.89 -15.38 -7.77
N ALA A 361 24.15 -15.85 -9.00
CA ALA A 361 25.51 -15.93 -9.54
C ALA A 361 26.17 -14.55 -9.70
N ALA A 362 25.42 -13.55 -10.16
CA ALA A 362 25.90 -12.18 -10.25
C ALA A 362 26.19 -11.59 -8.87
N GLY A 363 25.32 -11.82 -7.87
CA GLY A 363 25.49 -11.34 -6.50
C GLY A 363 26.67 -11.97 -5.76
N ILE A 364 26.97 -13.26 -6.02
CA ILE A 364 28.15 -13.94 -5.46
C ILE A 364 29.43 -13.53 -6.20
N GLY A 365 29.37 -13.34 -7.53
CA GLY A 365 30.55 -13.06 -8.35
C GLY A 365 31.02 -11.61 -8.32
N THR A 366 30.11 -10.64 -8.16
CA THR A 366 30.44 -9.21 -8.19
C THR A 366 31.40 -8.77 -7.09
N PRO A 367 31.29 -9.21 -5.82
CA PRO A 367 32.25 -8.84 -4.77
C PRO A 367 33.67 -9.35 -5.07
N PHE A 368 33.79 -10.55 -5.64
CA PHE A 368 35.08 -11.14 -6.03
C PHE A 368 35.73 -10.40 -7.20
N LEU A 369 34.94 -9.96 -8.17
CA LEU A 369 35.42 -9.21 -9.34
C LEU A 369 35.79 -7.76 -9.01
N LEU A 370 35.05 -7.13 -8.09
CA LEU A 370 35.22 -5.72 -7.75
C LEU A 370 36.29 -5.48 -6.67
N GLY A 371 36.83 -6.54 -6.05
CA GLY A 371 37.93 -6.44 -5.08
C GLY A 371 37.67 -5.46 -3.92
N THR A 372 36.41 -5.22 -3.61
CA THR A 372 35.98 -4.16 -2.68
C THR A 372 35.16 -4.78 -1.56
N ASP A 373 35.75 -4.82 -0.36
CA ASP A 373 35.10 -5.32 0.85
C ASP A 373 33.79 -4.58 1.17
N VAL A 374 33.66 -3.34 0.70
CA VAL A 374 32.52 -2.45 0.97
C VAL A 374 31.27 -2.83 0.16
N LEU A 375 31.45 -3.22 -1.11
CA LEU A 375 30.33 -3.57 -1.98
C LEU A 375 29.75 -4.94 -1.64
N GLY A 376 30.59 -5.86 -1.16
CA GLY A 376 30.15 -7.18 -0.68
C GLY A 376 29.22 -7.10 0.55
N HIS A 377 29.42 -6.14 1.45
CA HIS A 377 28.54 -5.95 2.61
C HIS A 377 27.18 -5.40 2.19
N TRP A 378 27.15 -4.43 1.27
CA TRP A 378 25.92 -3.84 0.77
C TRP A 378 25.07 -4.83 -0.05
N LEU A 379 25.71 -5.69 -0.84
CA LEU A 379 25.04 -6.70 -1.64
C LEU A 379 24.56 -7.89 -0.79
N ALA A 380 25.28 -8.25 0.28
CA ALA A 380 24.82 -9.25 1.23
C ALA A 380 23.56 -8.77 1.99
N ASP A 381 23.50 -7.49 2.37
CA ASP A 381 22.29 -6.89 2.97
C ASP A 381 21.13 -6.83 1.98
N ALA A 382 21.39 -6.45 0.73
CA ALA A 382 20.34 -6.38 -0.30
C ALA A 382 19.78 -7.77 -0.69
N VAL A 383 20.62 -8.81 -0.71
CA VAL A 383 20.19 -10.19 -0.99
C VAL A 383 19.56 -10.85 0.25
N GLY A 384 19.88 -10.42 1.46
CA GLY A 384 19.17 -10.84 2.68
C GLY A 384 17.77 -10.23 2.81
N LEU A 385 17.49 -9.13 2.09
CA LEU A 385 16.21 -8.42 2.07
C LEU A 385 15.25 -8.87 0.96
N LEU A 386 15.73 -9.65 -0.02
CA LEU A 386 14.93 -10.29 -1.08
C LEU A 386 14.61 -11.74 -0.71
#